data_AF-A0A3M8HFY4-F1
#
_entry.id   AF-A0A3M8HFY4-F1
#
_cell.length_a   1.000
_cell.length_b   1.000
_cell.length_c   1.000
_cell.angle_alpha   90.00
_cell.angle_beta   90.00
_cell.angle_gamma   90.00
#
_symmetry.space_group_name_H-M   'P 1'
#
loop_
_entity.id
_entity.type
_entity.pdbx_description
1 polymer ?
#
loop_
_entity_poly.entity_id
_entity_poly.type
_entity_poly.pdbx_seq_one_letter_code
_entity_poly.pdbx_strand_id
1 'polypeptide(L)'
;MNYVFVLILSFVMMITITATNVYLGKKISYNYILYNASITFGSGVIFFLVKMIVTIDVAGKIEQLADIVITMLLILVFFMSLVETLVIEVMENGKEIKGNLQTFTNKVKAIDRGTIKQIPGMFHTIKNKMITKSKSLFPVFISYIKKVKLIDHLIKNKVINKKV
;
A
#
# COMPACT_ATOMS: atom_id res chain seq x y z
N MET A 1 46.26 -4.71 22.08
CA MET A 1 45.79 -5.99 21.49
C MET A 1 46.59 -6.26 20.22
N ASN A 2 46.92 -7.51 19.92
CA ASN A 2 47.69 -7.84 18.72
C ASN A 2 46.83 -7.57 17.46
N TYR A 3 47.33 -6.79 16.51
CA TYR A 3 46.65 -6.45 15.26
C TYR A 3 46.15 -7.70 14.51
N VAL A 4 46.99 -8.74 14.45
CA VAL A 4 46.66 -10.02 13.80
C VAL A 4 45.47 -10.68 14.49
N PHE A 5 45.38 -10.61 15.82
CA PHE A 5 44.28 -11.18 16.58
C PHE A 5 42.96 -10.47 16.28
N VAL A 6 42.95 -9.13 16.20
CA VAL A 6 41.75 -8.35 15.86
C VAL A 6 41.30 -8.64 14.43
N LEU A 7 42.24 -8.78 13.49
CA LEU A 7 41.95 -9.10 12.10
C LEU A 7 41.33 -10.51 11.95
N ILE A 8 41.89 -11.52 12.62
CA ILE A 8 41.34 -12.87 12.63
C ILE A 8 39.93 -12.86 13.25
N LEU A 9 39.73 -12.14 14.36
CA LEU A 9 38.43 -12.03 15.01
C LEU A 9 37.38 -11.41 14.06
N SER A 10 37.73 -10.32 13.36
CA SER A 10 36.85 -9.71 12.36
C SER A 10 36.50 -10.68 11.24
N PHE A 11 37.47 -11.47 10.77
CA PHE A 11 37.25 -12.46 9.71
C PHE A 11 36.32 -13.59 10.15
N VAL A 12 36.50 -14.12 11.36
CA VAL A 12 35.62 -15.15 11.94
C VAL A 12 34.20 -14.64 12.11
N MET A 13 34.02 -13.41 12.61
CA MET A 13 32.70 -12.79 12.74
C MET A 13 32.01 -12.66 11.38
N MET A 14 32.74 -12.25 10.35
CA MET A 14 32.23 -12.16 8.97
C MET A 14 31.73 -13.51 8.45
N ILE A 15 32.51 -14.58 8.64
CA ILE A 15 32.12 -15.94 8.22
C ILE A 15 30.86 -16.38 8.94
N THR A 16 30.77 -16.14 10.24
CA THR A 16 29.63 -16.57 11.06
C THR A 16 28.34 -15.86 10.62
N ILE A 17 28.42 -14.55 10.35
CA ILE A 17 27.29 -13.76 9.85
C ILE A 17 26.86 -14.27 8.46
N THR A 18 27.82 -14.48 7.56
CA THR A 18 27.56 -15.02 6.21
C THR A 18 26.86 -16.38 6.29
N ALA A 19 27.37 -17.30 7.12
CA ALA A 19 26.79 -18.63 7.30
C ALA A 19 25.36 -18.56 7.84
N THR A 20 25.11 -17.66 8.80
CA THR A 20 23.78 -17.44 9.38
C THR A 20 22.81 -16.88 8.33
N ASN A 21 23.24 -15.91 7.51
CA ASN A 21 22.42 -15.34 6.44
C ASN A 21 22.13 -16.35 5.33
N VAL A 22 23.10 -17.19 4.94
CA VAL A 22 22.88 -18.31 4.00
C VAL A 22 21.86 -19.31 4.55
N TYR A 23 21.96 -19.63 5.84
CA TYR A 23 21.01 -20.52 6.50
C TYR A 23 19.58 -19.92 6.52
N LEU A 24 19.46 -18.65 6.90
CA LEU A 24 18.18 -17.93 6.91
C LEU A 24 17.58 -17.83 5.50
N GLY A 25 18.40 -17.53 4.50
CA GLY A 25 18.00 -17.42 3.11
C GLY A 25 17.46 -18.73 2.53
N LYS A 26 18.02 -19.88 2.92
CA LYS A 26 17.49 -21.20 2.49
C LYS A 26 16.17 -21.58 3.15
N LYS A 27 15.92 -21.14 4.39
CA LYS A 27 14.81 -21.68 5.21
C LYS A 27 13.56 -20.81 5.21
N ILE A 28 13.68 -19.49 5.05
CA ILE A 28 12.57 -18.54 5.28
C ILE A 28 11.91 -18.09 3.98
N SER A 29 12.68 -17.72 2.95
CA SER A 29 12.12 -17.20 1.69
C SER A 29 13.19 -17.10 0.62
N TYR A 30 12.85 -17.47 -0.62
CA TYR A 30 13.73 -17.33 -1.78
C TYR A 30 14.16 -15.87 -2.01
N ASN A 31 13.26 -14.92 -1.72
CA ASN A 31 13.56 -13.49 -1.83
C ASN A 31 14.66 -13.06 -0.84
N TYR A 32 14.83 -13.77 0.28
CA TYR A 32 15.85 -13.46 1.28
C TYR A 32 17.27 -13.84 0.84
N ILE A 33 17.39 -14.80 -0.09
CA ILE A 33 18.67 -15.19 -0.68
C ILE A 33 19.28 -14.05 -1.50
N LEU A 34 18.43 -13.21 -2.09
CA LEU A 34 18.80 -12.08 -2.93
C LEU A 34 19.53 -10.96 -2.15
N TYR A 35 19.14 -10.76 -0.90
CA TYR A 35 19.73 -9.74 -0.02
C TYR A 35 21.01 -10.24 0.66
N ASN A 36 21.31 -11.53 0.57
CA ASN A 36 22.39 -12.13 1.34
C ASN A 36 23.77 -11.54 0.99
N ALA A 37 24.03 -11.29 -0.31
CA ALA A 37 25.27 -10.65 -0.75
C ALA A 37 25.41 -9.25 -0.15
N SER A 38 24.39 -8.41 -0.32
CA SER A 38 24.34 -7.03 0.19
C SER A 38 24.48 -6.96 1.71
N ILE A 39 23.76 -7.80 2.46
CA ILE A 39 23.85 -7.83 3.94
C ILE A 39 25.24 -8.30 4.38
N THR A 40 25.80 -9.31 3.72
CA THR A 40 27.13 -9.85 4.06
C THR A 40 28.22 -8.80 3.84
N PHE A 41 28.29 -8.19 2.65
CA PHE A 41 29.28 -7.14 2.37
C PHE A 41 29.05 -5.89 3.23
N GLY A 42 27.80 -5.49 3.46
CA GLY A 42 27.45 -4.38 4.35
C GLY A 42 27.92 -4.61 5.78
N SER A 43 27.76 -5.82 6.31
CA SER A 43 28.28 -6.18 7.64
C SER A 43 29.81 -6.11 7.68
N GLY A 44 30.50 -6.54 6.63
CA GLY A 44 31.97 -6.43 6.50
C GLY A 44 32.47 -4.99 6.54
N VAL A 45 31.78 -4.06 5.84
CA VAL A 45 32.09 -2.62 5.88
C VAL A 45 31.98 -2.08 7.30
N ILE A 46 30.89 -2.39 8.01
CA ILE A 46 30.67 -1.92 9.38
C ILE A 46 31.77 -2.47 10.32
N PHE A 47 32.11 -3.74 10.20
CA PHE A 47 33.16 -4.36 11.02
C PHE A 47 34.54 -3.73 10.80
N PHE A 48 34.91 -3.45 9.55
CA PHE A 48 36.20 -2.81 9.25
C PHE A 48 36.25 -1.35 9.70
N LEU A 49 35.15 -0.61 9.58
CA LEU A 49 35.06 0.75 10.14
C LEU A 49 35.19 0.75 11.67
N VAL A 50 34.51 -0.16 12.35
CA VAL A 50 34.64 -0.31 13.82
C VAL A 50 36.06 -0.72 14.20
N LYS A 51 36.67 -1.68 13.48
CA LYS A 51 38.07 -2.07 13.69
C LYS A 51 38.97 -0.85 13.59
N MET A 52 38.87 -0.06 12.53
CA MET A 52 39.70 1.13 12.32
C MET A 52 39.56 2.17 13.42
N ILE A 53 38.34 2.40 13.93
CA ILE A 53 38.11 3.31 15.06
C ILE A 53 38.80 2.80 16.32
N VAL A 54 38.71 1.49 16.60
CA VAL A 54 39.29 0.87 17.80
C VAL A 54 40.82 0.77 17.72
N THR A 55 41.40 0.68 16.53
CA THR A 55 42.85 0.50 16.33
C THR A 55 43.60 1.78 15.93
N ILE A 56 42.94 2.95 15.94
CA ILE A 56 43.49 4.20 15.40
C ILE A 56 44.78 4.66 16.11
N ASP A 57 44.93 4.36 17.40
CA ASP A 57 46.09 4.78 18.20
C ASP A 57 47.11 3.65 18.43
N VAL A 58 46.79 2.42 18.03
CA VAL A 58 47.56 1.21 18.39
C VAL A 58 48.18 0.54 17.16
N ALA A 59 47.58 0.71 15.98
CA ALA A 59 48.06 0.07 14.75
C ALA A 59 49.20 0.85 14.10
N GLY A 60 50.10 0.13 13.42
CA GLY A 60 51.14 0.74 12.63
C GLY A 60 50.58 1.48 11.40
N LYS A 61 51.31 2.49 10.89
CA LYS A 61 50.90 3.25 9.69
C LYS A 61 50.60 2.36 8.47
N ILE A 62 51.34 1.27 8.31
CA ILE A 62 51.16 0.31 7.20
C ILE A 62 49.86 -0.49 7.37
N GLU A 63 49.53 -0.87 8.60
CA GLU A 63 48.32 -1.62 8.92
C GLU A 63 47.07 -0.76 8.70
N GLN A 64 47.12 0.51 9.10
CA GLN A 64 46.04 1.47 8.83
C GLN A 64 45.83 1.70 7.33
N LEU A 65 46.91 1.82 6.55
CA LEU A 65 46.81 1.95 5.11
C LEU A 65 46.14 0.72 4.48
N ALA A 66 46.50 -0.48 4.93
CA ALA A 66 45.89 -1.73 4.48
C ALA A 66 44.40 -1.77 4.82
N ASP A 67 44.01 -1.39 6.04
CA ASP A 67 42.62 -1.35 6.47
C ASP A 67 41.78 -0.35 5.67
N ILE A 68 42.33 0.82 5.32
CA ILE A 68 41.68 1.80 4.45
C ILE A 68 41.44 1.22 3.05
N VAL A 69 42.45 0.57 2.46
CA VAL A 69 42.34 -0.03 1.12
C VAL A 69 41.30 -1.16 1.11
N ILE A 70 41.31 -2.02 2.12
CA ILE A 70 40.34 -3.12 2.27
C ILE A 70 38.92 -2.57 2.43
N THR A 71 38.75 -1.52 3.25
CA THR A 71 37.44 -0.89 3.47
C THR A 71 36.90 -0.24 2.19
N MET A 72 37.76 0.45 1.42
CA MET A 72 37.41 1.01 0.11
C MET A 72 36.91 -0.06 -0.87
N LEU A 73 37.63 -1.18 -0.97
CA LEU A 73 37.22 -2.31 -1.82
C LEU A 73 35.88 -2.92 -1.37
N LEU A 74 35.70 -3.10 -0.06
CA LEU A 74 34.45 -3.60 0.52
C LEU A 74 33.26 -2.67 0.22
N ILE A 75 33.44 -1.34 0.32
CA ILE A 75 32.41 -0.36 0.00
C ILE A 75 32.01 -0.46 -1.48
N LEU A 76 32.98 -0.58 -2.40
CA LEU A 76 32.70 -0.69 -3.82
C LEU A 76 31.89 -1.96 -4.14
N VAL A 77 32.30 -3.10 -3.60
CA VAL A 77 31.59 -4.38 -3.79
C VAL A 77 30.21 -4.33 -3.13
N PHE A 78 30.08 -3.69 -1.98
CA PHE A 78 28.81 -3.46 -1.31
C PHE A 78 27.84 -2.63 -2.16
N PHE A 79 28.30 -1.55 -2.79
CA PHE A 79 27.45 -0.76 -3.69
C PHE A 79 27.00 -1.56 -4.91
N MET A 80 27.90 -2.35 -5.53
CA MET A 80 27.55 -3.19 -6.68
C MET A 80 26.48 -4.23 -6.30
N SER A 81 26.64 -4.89 -5.14
CA SER A 81 25.63 -5.84 -4.64
C SER A 81 24.30 -5.18 -4.29
N LEU A 82 24.30 -3.97 -3.71
CA LEU A 82 23.07 -3.21 -3.45
C LEU A 82 22.31 -2.91 -4.74
N VAL A 83 23.02 -2.47 -5.79
CA VAL A 83 22.41 -2.19 -7.10
C VAL A 83 21.83 -3.46 -7.69
N GLU A 84 22.55 -4.59 -7.63
CA GLU A 84 22.06 -5.88 -8.09
C GLU A 84 20.78 -6.29 -7.36
N THR A 85 20.78 -6.23 -6.02
CA THR A 85 19.59 -6.56 -5.22
C THR A 85 18.39 -5.68 -5.60
N LEU A 86 18.60 -4.37 -5.76
CA LEU A 86 17.55 -3.43 -6.13
C LEU A 86 17.00 -3.71 -7.54
N VAL A 87 17.87 -4.00 -8.50
CA VAL A 87 17.45 -4.35 -9.87
C VAL A 87 16.59 -5.60 -9.88
N ILE A 88 16.98 -6.65 -9.16
CA ILE A 88 16.20 -7.89 -9.13
C ILE A 88 14.87 -7.67 -8.41
N GLU A 89 14.84 -6.93 -7.30
CA GLU A 89 13.61 -6.59 -6.58
C GLU A 89 12.62 -5.82 -7.47
N VAL A 90 13.09 -4.85 -8.24
CA VAL A 90 12.27 -4.12 -9.22
C VAL A 90 11.77 -5.04 -10.33
N MET A 91 12.59 -5.99 -10.80
CA MET A 91 12.20 -6.95 -11.84
C MET A 91 11.17 -7.98 -11.37
N GLU A 92 11.29 -8.47 -10.13
CA GLU A 92 10.35 -9.43 -9.54
C GLU A 92 9.02 -8.76 -9.18
N ASN A 93 9.07 -7.67 -8.40
CA ASN A 93 7.85 -6.96 -7.97
C ASN A 93 7.19 -6.18 -9.11
N GLY A 94 7.96 -5.75 -10.12
CA GLY A 94 7.42 -5.04 -11.29
C GLY A 94 6.42 -5.88 -12.10
N LYS A 95 6.58 -7.22 -12.12
CA LYS A 95 5.62 -8.13 -12.76
C LYS A 95 4.30 -8.19 -12.00
N GLU A 96 4.34 -8.23 -10.67
CA GLU A 96 3.15 -8.25 -9.82
C GLU A 96 2.39 -6.92 -9.88
N ILE A 97 3.11 -5.79 -9.89
CA ILE A 97 2.52 -4.46 -10.02
C ILE A 97 1.79 -4.31 -11.35
N LYS A 98 2.39 -4.78 -12.46
CA LYS A 98 1.76 -4.73 -13.79
C LYS A 98 0.51 -5.63 -13.86
N GLY A 99 0.54 -6.80 -13.21
CA GLY A 99 -0.61 -7.70 -13.10
C GLY A 99 -1.76 -7.12 -12.28
N ASN A 100 -1.46 -6.46 -11.15
CA ASN A 100 -2.45 -5.76 -10.33
C ASN A 100 -3.06 -4.55 -11.04
N LEU A 101 -2.26 -3.80 -11.81
CA LEU A 101 -2.76 -2.70 -12.65
C LEU A 101 -3.68 -3.17 -13.77
N GLN A 102 -3.35 -4.28 -14.44
CA GLN A 102 -4.21 -4.87 -15.48
C GLN A 102 -5.53 -5.42 -14.90
N THR A 103 -5.49 -6.08 -13.75
CA THR A 103 -6.71 -6.57 -13.10
C THR A 103 -7.58 -5.43 -12.57
N PHE A 104 -6.98 -4.35 -12.05
CA PHE A 104 -7.73 -3.16 -11.64
C PHE A 104 -8.40 -2.46 -12.83
N THR A 105 -7.66 -2.23 -13.93
CA THR A 105 -8.24 -1.63 -15.15
C THR A 105 -9.32 -2.50 -15.78
N ASN A 106 -9.18 -3.83 -15.76
CA ASN A 106 -10.22 -4.74 -16.22
C ASN A 106 -11.46 -4.74 -15.32
N LYS A 107 -11.30 -4.66 -13.99
CA LYS A 107 -12.42 -4.50 -13.05
C LYS A 107 -13.13 -3.16 -13.24
N VAL A 108 -12.40 -2.06 -13.42
CA VAL A 108 -12.98 -0.74 -13.70
C VAL A 108 -13.77 -0.76 -15.01
N LYS A 109 -13.21 -1.31 -16.10
CA LYS A 109 -13.92 -1.46 -17.38
C LYS A 109 -15.15 -2.38 -17.28
N ALA A 110 -15.11 -3.42 -16.44
CA ALA A 110 -16.24 -4.30 -16.21
C ALA A 110 -17.36 -3.61 -15.41
N ILE A 111 -17.00 -2.77 -14.43
CA ILE A 111 -17.96 -1.96 -13.67
C ILE A 111 -18.64 -0.94 -14.59
N ASP A 112 -17.89 -0.27 -15.47
CA ASP A 112 -18.46 0.65 -16.47
C ASP A 112 -19.45 -0.09 -17.40
N ARG A 113 -19.09 -1.26 -17.92
CA ARG A 113 -19.99 -2.04 -18.81
C ARG A 113 -21.19 -2.66 -18.07
N GLY A 114 -21.03 -3.03 -16.81
CA GLY A 114 -22.08 -3.63 -15.98
C GLY A 114 -23.10 -2.62 -15.48
N THR A 115 -22.67 -1.42 -15.11
CA THR A 115 -23.56 -0.33 -14.67
C THR A 115 -24.37 0.25 -15.83
N ILE A 116 -23.77 0.46 -17.01
CA ILE A 116 -24.48 1.03 -18.18
C ILE A 116 -25.65 0.14 -18.65
N LYS A 117 -25.57 -1.19 -18.50
CA LYS A 117 -26.68 -2.10 -18.88
C LYS A 117 -27.82 -2.17 -17.86
N GLN A 118 -27.58 -1.85 -16.59
CA GLN A 118 -28.60 -1.95 -15.53
C GLN A 118 -29.37 -0.65 -15.28
N ILE A 119 -28.78 0.50 -15.65
CA ILE A 119 -29.39 1.83 -15.50
C ILE A 119 -30.76 1.96 -16.20
N PRO A 120 -30.96 1.54 -17.47
CA PRO A 120 -32.25 1.72 -18.15
C PRO A 120 -33.40 0.95 -17.47
N GLY A 121 -33.14 -0.26 -16.97
CA GLY A 121 -34.15 -1.09 -16.30
C GLY A 121 -34.59 -0.56 -14.94
N MET A 122 -33.66 0.03 -14.17
CA MET A 122 -33.97 0.62 -12.87
C MET A 122 -34.83 1.89 -13.01
N PHE A 123 -34.54 2.75 -13.99
CA PHE A 123 -35.34 3.95 -14.27
C PHE A 123 -36.78 3.63 -14.69
N HIS A 124 -36.99 2.58 -15.49
CA HIS A 124 -38.33 2.16 -15.90
C HIS A 124 -39.17 1.67 -14.72
N THR A 125 -38.54 0.95 -13.78
CA THR A 125 -39.18 0.41 -12.60
C THR A 125 -39.55 1.51 -11.60
N ILE A 126 -38.64 2.48 -11.38
CA ILE A 126 -38.87 3.64 -10.50
C ILE A 126 -39.97 4.55 -11.07
N LYS A 127 -39.97 4.80 -12.39
CA LYS A 127 -41.00 5.62 -13.06
C LYS A 127 -42.40 5.02 -12.90
N ASN A 128 -42.54 3.70 -13.11
CA ASN A 128 -43.83 3.03 -12.95
C ASN A 128 -44.34 3.02 -11.50
N LYS A 129 -43.44 2.90 -10.51
CA LYS A 129 -43.80 2.95 -9.09
C LYS A 129 -44.20 4.35 -8.63
N MET A 130 -43.59 5.40 -9.18
CA MET A 130 -44.00 6.78 -8.90
C MET A 130 -45.32 7.16 -9.56
N ILE A 131 -45.57 6.73 -10.80
CA ILE A 131 -46.84 7.02 -11.49
C ILE A 131 -48.03 6.34 -10.78
N THR A 132 -47.85 5.09 -10.33
CA THR A 132 -48.89 4.37 -9.57
C THR A 132 -49.16 4.98 -8.21
N LYS A 133 -48.11 5.40 -7.47
CA LYS A 133 -48.27 6.08 -6.17
C LYS A 133 -48.84 7.49 -6.30
N SER A 134 -48.54 8.21 -7.38
CA SER A 134 -49.15 9.50 -7.69
C SER A 134 -50.65 9.37 -8.01
N LYS A 135 -51.03 8.37 -8.82
CA LYS A 135 -52.44 8.10 -9.16
C LYS A 135 -53.30 7.75 -7.95
N SER A 136 -52.74 7.09 -6.93
CA SER A 136 -53.50 6.75 -5.71
C SER A 136 -53.67 7.91 -4.74
N LEU A 137 -52.76 8.90 -4.75
CA LEU A 137 -52.83 10.08 -3.88
C LEU A 137 -53.74 11.19 -4.45
N PHE A 138 -53.88 11.27 -5.77
CA PHE A 138 -54.73 12.26 -6.44
C PHE A 138 -56.20 12.26 -5.98
N PRO A 139 -56.91 11.11 -5.87
CA PRO A 139 -58.30 11.10 -5.39
C PRO A 139 -58.42 11.49 -3.91
N VAL A 140 -57.41 11.18 -3.08
CA VAL A 140 -57.38 11.60 -1.67
C VAL A 140 -57.26 13.12 -1.57
N PHE A 141 -56.39 13.73 -2.38
CA PHE A 141 -56.20 15.17 -2.42
C PHE A 141 -57.46 15.91 -2.91
N ILE A 142 -58.13 15.40 -3.95
CA ILE A 142 -59.42 15.93 -4.43
C ILE A 142 -60.50 15.83 -3.34
N SER A 143 -60.55 14.72 -2.61
CA SER A 143 -61.52 14.53 -1.52
C SER A 143 -61.27 15.49 -0.36
N TYR A 144 -60.00 15.77 -0.03
CA TYR A 144 -59.63 16.75 0.99
C TYR A 144 -60.04 18.18 0.58
N ILE A 145 -59.77 18.60 -0.66
CA ILE A 145 -60.17 19.92 -1.18
C ILE A 145 -61.70 20.08 -1.13
N LYS A 146 -62.46 19.04 -1.51
CA LYS A 146 -63.93 19.07 -1.40
C LYS A 146 -64.39 19.26 0.05
N LYS A 147 -63.79 18.57 1.01
CA LYS A 147 -64.12 18.73 2.44
C LYS A 147 -63.84 20.14 2.96
N VAL A 148 -62.68 20.71 2.61
CA VAL A 148 -62.32 22.09 3.00
C VAL A 148 -63.33 23.10 2.43
N LYS A 149 -63.73 22.95 1.16
CA LYS A 149 -64.72 23.83 0.52
C LYS A 149 -66.11 23.72 1.18
N LEU A 150 -66.47 22.54 1.68
CA LEU A 150 -67.74 22.30 2.39
C LEU A 150 -67.74 22.93 3.79
N ILE A 151 -66.61 22.86 4.49
CA ILE A 151 -66.41 23.55 5.79
C ILE A 151 -66.52 25.06 5.60
N ASP A 152 -65.90 25.62 4.56
CA ASP A 152 -65.96 27.05 4.28
C ASP A 152 -67.39 27.54 3.98
N HIS A 153 -68.19 26.71 3.28
CA HIS A 153 -69.61 26.98 3.03
C HIS A 153 -70.47 26.90 4.30
N LEU A 154 -70.18 25.94 5.20
CA LEU A 154 -70.87 25.81 6.49
C LEU A 154 -70.54 26.98 7.44
N ILE A 155 -69.28 27.45 7.44
CA ILE A 155 -68.87 28.62 8.21
C ILE A 155 -69.60 29.87 7.70
N LYS A 156 -69.66 30.09 6.38
CA LYS A 156 -70.40 31.21 5.79
C LYS A 156 -71.89 31.17 6.12
N ASN A 157 -72.55 30.02 6.02
CA ASN A 157 -73.98 29.90 6.37
C ASN A 157 -74.24 30.14 7.87
N LYS A 158 -73.33 29.71 8.76
CA LYS A 158 -73.45 29.94 10.21
C LYS A 158 -73.27 31.42 10.59
N VAL A 159 -72.45 32.17 9.86
CA VAL A 159 -72.29 33.63 10.04
C VAL A 159 -73.52 34.40 9.57
N ILE A 160 -74.19 33.94 8.51
CA ILE A 160 -75.42 34.57 7.99
C ILE A 160 -76.60 34.34 8.95
N ASN A 161 -76.77 33.12 9.47
CA ASN A 161 -77.85 32.81 10.42
C ASN A 161 -77.68 33.42 11.83
N LYS A 162 -76.51 33.99 12.15
CA LYS A 162 -76.29 34.73 13.41
C LYS A 162 -76.63 36.22 13.31
N LYS A 163 -76.95 36.71 12.10
CA LYS A 163 -77.24 38.12 11.81
C LYS A 163 -78.73 38.39 11.54
N VAL A 164 -79.60 37.39 11.72
CA VAL A 164 -81.06 37.52 11.63
C VAL A 164 -81.65 37.37 13.02
#